data_AF-A0A7Y2L8S4-F1
#
_entry.id   AF-A0A7Y2L8S4-F1
#
_cell.length_a   1.000
_cell.length_b   1.000
_cell.length_c   1.000
_cell.angle_alpha   90.00
_cell.angle_beta   90.00
_cell.angle_gamma   90.00
#
_symmetry.space_group_name_H-M   'P 1'
#
loop_
_entity.id
_entity.type
_entity.pdbx_description
1 polymer ?
#
loop_
_entity_poly.entity_id
_entity_poly.type
_entity_poly.pdbx_seq_one_letter_code
_entity_poly.pdbx_strand_id
1 'polypeptide(L)' 'MDRERIISEELKMNMEILKAKIKSDETLHWLFTNRGLEVKEEEEDWKMKYGREIIEIYEKLSGIVNKLAQTSQ' A
#
# COMPACT_ATOMS: atom_id res chain seq x y z
N MET A 1 -19.27 -16.37 10.22
CA MET A 1 -18.25 -17.38 9.90
C MET A 1 -17.94 -17.45 8.39
N ASP A 2 -18.73 -18.09 7.52
CA ASP A 2 -18.33 -18.22 6.10
C ASP A 2 -18.24 -16.88 5.35
N ARG A 3 -19.17 -15.97 5.59
CA ARG A 3 -19.19 -14.64 4.96
C ARG A 3 -18.00 -13.78 5.36
N GLU A 4 -17.61 -13.80 6.64
CA GLU A 4 -16.48 -13.03 7.16
C GLU A 4 -15.16 -13.55 6.60
N ARG A 5 -15.04 -14.87 6.45
CA ARG A 5 -13.88 -15.50 5.81
C ARG A 5 -13.77 -15.10 4.34
N ILE A 6 -14.87 -15.14 3.59
CA ILE A 6 -14.89 -14.72 2.17
C ILE A 6 -14.44 -13.26 2.04
N ILE A 7 -14.99 -12.37 2.87
CA ILE A 7 -14.59 -10.95 2.89
C ILE A 7 -13.11 -10.79 3.23
N SER A 8 -12.58 -11.57 4.18
CA SER A 8 -11.16 -11.54 4.54
C SER A 8 -10.25 -11.97 3.37
N GLU A 9 -10.62 -13.03 2.65
CA GLU A 9 -9.90 -13.53 1.48
C GLU A 9 -9.94 -12.51 0.33
N GLU A 10 -11.10 -11.89 0.07
CA GLU A 10 -11.26 -10.82 -0.92
C GLU A 10 -10.41 -9.59 -0.58
N LEU A 11 -10.42 -9.14 0.68
CA LEU A 11 -9.60 -8.01 1.13
C LEU A 11 -8.11 -8.29 0.94
N LYS A 12 -7.63 -9.50 1.29
CA LYS A 12 -6.23 -9.90 1.07
C LYS A 12 -5.88 -9.89 -0.41
N MET A 13 -6.75 -10.43 -1.27
CA MET A 13 -6.54 -10.45 -2.71
C MET A 13 -6.46 -9.03 -3.29
N ASN A 14 -7.36 -8.13 -2.86
CA ASN A 14 -7.35 -6.73 -3.29
C ASN A 14 -6.06 -6.01 -2.85
N MET A 15 -5.55 -6.29 -1.65
CA MET A 15 -4.28 -5.72 -1.19
C MET A 15 -3.09 -6.19 -2.03
N GLU A 16 -3.05 -7.45 -2.45
CA GLU A 16 -2.00 -7.96 -3.34
C GLU A 16 -2.11 -7.35 -4.75
N ILE A 17 -3.32 -7.15 -5.27
CA ILE A 17 -3.55 -6.44 -6.55
C ILE A 17 -3.03 -5.00 -6.47
N LEU A 18 -3.34 -4.27 -5.40
CA LEU A 18 -2.85 -2.91 -5.19
C LEU A 18 -1.31 -2.86 -5.11
N LYS A 19 -0.72 -3.80 -4.38
CA LYS A 19 0.74 -3.94 -4.30
C LYS A 19 1.38 -4.20 -5.66
N ALA A 20 0.77 -5.06 -6.49
CA ALA A 20 1.24 -5.32 -7.84
C ALA A 20 1.17 -4.06 -8.71
N LYS A 21 0.10 -3.27 -8.60
CA LYS A 21 -0.03 -1.98 -9.30
C LYS A 21 1.03 -0.96 -8.87
N ILE A 22 1.30 -0.85 -7.57
CA ILE A 22 2.38 -0.01 -7.04
C ILE A 22 3.73 -0.42 -7.63
N LYS A 23 4.01 -1.73 -7.70
CA LYS A 23 5.27 -2.25 -8.25
C LYS A 23 5.38 -2.07 -9.77
N SER A 24 4.27 -1.97 -10.49
CA SER A 24 4.28 -1.78 -11.95
C SER A 24 4.53 -0.34 -12.37
N ASP A 25 4.33 0.63 -11.48
CA ASP A 25 4.64 2.04 -11.74
C ASP A 25 6.05 2.35 -11.23
N GLU A 26 6.90 2.92 -12.07
CA GLU A 26 8.31 3.16 -11.73
C GLU A 26 8.48 4.11 -10.54
N THR A 27 7.67 5.18 -10.47
CA THR A 27 7.77 6.19 -9.42
C THR A 27 7.27 5.62 -8.10
N LEU A 28 6.11 4.98 -8.10
CA LEU A 28 5.55 4.36 -6.91
C LEU A 28 6.41 3.18 -6.44
N HIS A 29 6.95 2.38 -7.36
CA HIS A 29 7.84 1.28 -7.03
C HIS A 29 9.13 1.78 -6.38
N TRP A 30 9.72 2.84 -6.93
CA TRP A 30 10.90 3.48 -6.37
C TRP A 30 10.62 4.02 -4.97
N LEU A 31 9.52 4.77 -4.78
CA LEU A 31 9.10 5.31 -3.48
C LEU A 31 8.81 4.21 -2.45
N PHE A 32 8.19 3.11 -2.89
CA PHE A 32 7.88 1.98 -2.03
C PHE A 32 9.14 1.23 -1.57
N THR A 33 10.14 1.12 -2.44
CA THR A 33 11.39 0.37 -2.17
C THR A 33 12.42 1.20 -1.42
N ASN A 34 12.51 2.50 -1.71
CA ASN A 34 13.51 3.42 -1.18
C ASN A 34 12.98 4.26 -0.02
N ARG A 35 11.98 3.74 0.68
CA ARG A 35 11.30 4.43 1.77
C ARG A 35 12.30 4.74 2.89
N GLY A 36 12.45 6.03 3.21
CA GLY A 36 13.40 6.52 4.22
C GLY A 36 14.69 7.12 3.67
N LEU A 37 14.92 7.09 2.35
CA LEU A 37 15.92 7.93 1.72
C LEU A 37 15.33 9.33 1.53
N GLU A 38 15.98 10.34 2.11
CA GLU A 38 15.65 11.74 1.86
C GLU A 38 15.81 12.02 0.37
N VAL A 39 14.70 12.30 -0.30
CA VAL A 39 14.72 12.92 -1.62
C VAL A 39 15.15 14.36 -1.37
N LYS A 40 16.32 14.75 -1.87
CA LYS A 40 16.77 16.15 -1.77
C LYS A 40 15.67 17.06 -2.31
N GLU A 41 15.25 18.03 -1.51
CA GLU A 41 14.10 18.93 -1.71
C GLU A 41 14.10 19.72 -3.03
N GLU A 42 15.17 19.69 -3.82
CA GLU A 42 15.31 20.50 -5.04
C GLU A 42 14.51 19.96 -6.26
N GLU A 43 13.81 18.82 -6.14
CA GLU A 43 12.93 18.26 -7.19
C GLU A 43 11.57 17.79 -6.63
N GLU A 44 10.79 18.65 -5.97
CA GLU A 44 9.42 18.28 -5.61
C GLU A 44 8.45 18.36 -6.82
N ASP A 45 8.61 17.42 -7.75
CA ASP A 45 7.63 17.08 -8.78
C ASP A 45 6.33 16.62 -8.09
N TRP A 46 5.17 17.07 -8.57
CA TRP A 46 3.85 16.69 -8.06
C TRP A 46 3.70 15.16 -8.00
N LYS A 47 4.34 14.44 -8.93
CA LYS A 47 4.38 12.97 -8.93
C LYS A 47 5.00 12.38 -7.67
N MET A 48 6.08 12.98 -7.16
CA MET A 48 6.76 12.50 -5.95
C MET A 48 5.92 12.76 -4.70
N LYS A 49 5.32 13.95 -4.61
CA LYS A 49 4.40 14.30 -3.51
C LYS A 49 3.20 13.35 -3.45
N TYR A 50 2.43 13.26 -4.54
CA TYR A 50 1.24 12.40 -4.57
C TYR A 50 1.61 10.92 -4.53
N GLY A 51 2.76 10.54 -5.08
CA GLY A 51 3.29 9.19 -4.97
C GLY A 51 3.51 8.78 -3.51
N ARG A 52 4.11 9.65 -2.69
CA ARG A 52 4.28 9.41 -1.24
C ARG A 52 2.94 9.20 -0.54
N GLU A 53 1.97 10.08 -0.80
CA GLU A 53 0.61 9.98 -0.23
C GLU A 53 -0.07 8.65 -0.59
N ILE A 54 0.05 8.20 -1.85
CA ILE A 54 -0.47 6.91 -2.30
C ILE A 54 0.15 5.75 -1.51
N ILE A 55 1.47 5.76 -1.32
CA ILE A 55 2.15 4.70 -0.57
C ILE A 55 1.72 4.72 0.91
N GLU A 56 1.59 5.89 1.53
CA GLU A 56 1.08 5.99 2.92
C GLU A 56 -0.34 5.43 3.08
N ILE A 57 -1.22 5.71 2.13
CA ILE A 57 -2.59 5.17 2.14
C ILE A 57 -2.55 3.64 2.02
N TYR A 58 -1.76 3.10 1.09
CA TYR A 58 -1.60 1.65 0.92
C TYR A 58 -1.17 0.96 2.23
N GLU A 59 -0.21 1.54 2.96
CA GLU A 59 0.25 0.96 4.22
C GLU A 59 -0.79 1.02 5.33
N LYS A 60 -1.50 2.15 5.44
CA LYS A 60 -2.61 2.27 6.41
C LYS A 60 -3.67 1.21 6.13
N LEU A 61 -4.04 1.00 4.86
CA LEU A 61 -4.97 -0.05 4.46
C LEU A 61 -4.42 -1.45 4.76
N SER A 62 -3.16 -1.73 4.43
CA SER A 62 -2.52 -3.01 4.73
C SER A 62 -2.54 -3.30 6.24
N GLY A 63 -2.23 -2.30 7.07
CA GLY A 63 -2.30 -2.42 8.52
C GLY A 63 -3.72 -2.71 9.02
N ILE A 64 -4.74 -2.08 8.46
CA ILE A 64 -6.15 -2.35 8.81
C ILE A 64 -6.53 -3.79 8.43
N VAL A 65 -6.22 -4.23 7.21
CA VAL A 65 -6.52 -5.60 6.74
C VAL A 65 -5.81 -6.65 7.59
N ASN A 66 -4.55 -6.41 7.95
CA ASN A 66 -3.79 -7.31 8.83
C ASN A 66 -4.39 -7.40 10.23
N LYS A 67 -4.81 -6.28 10.82
CA LYS A 67 -5.48 -6.27 12.13
C LYS A 67 -6.81 -7.01 12.08
N LEU A 68 -7.61 -6.82 11.04
CA LEU A 68 -8.87 -7.56 10.87
C LEU A 68 -8.63 -9.07 10.80
N ALA A 69 -7.58 -9.51 10.09
CA ALA A 69 -7.21 -10.92 10.03
C ALA A 69 -6.80 -11.51 11.38
N GLN A 70 -6.25 -10.71 12.30
CA GLN A 70 -5.85 -11.14 13.64
C GLN A 70 -7.02 -11.17 14.62
N THR A 71 -8.00 -10.26 14.48
CA THR A 71 -9.19 -10.22 15.34
C THR A 71 -10.21 -11.32 15.01
N SER A 72 -10.11 -11.93 13.82
CA SER A 72 -10.95 -13.06 13.39
C SER A 72 -10.43 -14.45 13.77
N GLN A 73 -9.32 -14.54 14.52
CA GLN A 73 -8.79 -15.78 15.12
C GLN A 73 -9.24 -15.93 16.57
#